data_AF-A0A401ZKI5-F1
#
_entry.id   AF-A0A401ZKI5-F1
#
_cell.length_a   1.000
_cell.length_b   1.000
_cell.length_c   1.000
_cell.angle_alpha   90.00
_cell.angle_beta   90.00
_cell.angle_gamma   90.00
#
_symmetry.space_group_name_H-M   'P 1'
#
loop_
_entity.id
_entity.type
_entity.pdbx_description
1 polymer ?
#
loop_
_entity_poly.entity_id
_entity_poly.type
_entity_poly.pdbx_seq_one_letter_code
_entity_poly.pdbx_strand_id
1 'polypeptide(L)'
;MLDQLEFAFGRYNGGQTAPIGSYLNPRTLAIQQLSSDGVLPLDGTWVRVDPSASQTLANIASSVNAVLGTGYSAASFHTQAAGDLSGNPGQASNDA
;
A
#
# COMPACT_ATOMS: atom_id res chain seq x y z
N MET A 1 13.25 -5.84 -2.74
CA MET A 1 11.95 -5.38 -3.27
C MET A 1 11.39 -4.23 -2.44
N LEU A 2 11.21 -4.39 -1.13
CA LEU A 2 10.73 -3.34 -0.21
C LEU A 2 11.56 -2.05 -0.32
N ASP A 3 12.88 -2.15 -0.22
CA ASP A 3 13.79 -0.99 -0.25
C ASP A 3 13.71 -0.17 -1.55
N GLN A 4 13.48 -0.84 -2.69
CA GLN A 4 13.39 -0.18 -4.00
C GLN A 4 12.09 0.60 -4.16
N LEU A 5 10.97 0.07 -3.64
CA LEU A 5 9.70 0.79 -3.61
C LEU A 5 9.74 1.95 -2.62
N GLU A 6 10.33 1.74 -1.43
CA GLU A 6 10.50 2.80 -0.43
C GLU A 6 11.34 3.96 -0.97
N PHE A 7 12.39 3.66 -1.73
CA PHE A 7 13.22 4.67 -2.40
C PHE A 7 12.46 5.41 -3.51
N ALA A 8 11.66 4.70 -4.32
CA ALA A 8 10.97 5.29 -5.47
C ALA A 8 9.71 6.10 -5.09
N PHE A 9 8.94 5.64 -4.11
CA PHE A 9 7.60 6.16 -3.81
C PHE A 9 7.50 6.84 -2.43
N GLY A 10 8.56 6.80 -1.63
CA GLY A 10 8.56 7.31 -0.26
C GLY A 10 7.82 6.38 0.71
N ARG A 11 8.26 6.42 1.97
CA ARG A 11 7.84 5.49 3.03
C ARG A 11 6.96 6.18 4.08
N TYR A 12 5.91 5.49 4.49
CA TYR A 12 5.05 5.82 5.62
C TYR A 12 4.89 4.60 6.52
N ASN A 13 4.92 4.81 7.83
CA ASN A 13 4.65 3.72 8.78
C ASN A 13 3.13 3.58 9.00
N GLY A 14 2.66 2.38 9.31
CA GLY A 14 1.28 2.15 9.73
C GLY A 14 0.92 2.98 10.96
N GLY A 15 -0.30 3.49 11.01
CA GLY A 15 -0.75 4.43 12.06
C GLY A 15 -0.23 5.86 11.91
N GLN A 16 0.64 6.14 10.93
CA GLN A 16 1.08 7.49 10.63
C GLN A 16 -0.02 8.25 9.86
N THR A 17 -0.15 9.55 10.12
CA THR A 17 -0.90 10.44 9.21
C THR A 17 -0.10 10.64 7.93
N ALA A 18 -0.73 10.31 6.81
CA ALA A 18 -0.17 10.47 5.47
C ALA A 18 -1.08 11.37 4.62
N PRO A 19 -0.54 12.03 3.58
CA PRO A 19 -1.34 12.87 2.68
C PRO A 19 -2.44 12.10 1.93
N ILE A 20 -3.33 12.82 1.25
CA ILE A 20 -4.21 12.23 0.21
C ILE A 20 -3.41 11.33 -0.77
N GLY A 21 -3.95 10.20 -1.21
CA GLY A 21 -3.30 9.39 -2.26
C GLY A 21 -3.60 7.91 -2.22
N SER A 22 -2.95 7.17 -3.12
CA SER A 22 -2.99 5.72 -3.21
C SER A 22 -1.70 5.14 -2.62
N TYR A 23 -1.87 4.21 -1.68
CA TYR A 23 -0.80 3.62 -0.90
C TYR A 23 -0.80 2.11 -1.10
N LEU A 24 0.39 1.55 -1.26
CA LEU A 24 0.62 0.11 -1.32
C LEU A 24 1.32 -0.33 -0.04
N ASN A 25 0.85 -1.40 0.58
CA ASN A 25 1.65 -2.19 1.50
C ASN A 25 2.39 -3.26 0.70
N PRO A 26 3.72 -3.15 0.50
CA PRO A 26 4.45 -4.07 -0.36
C PRO A 26 4.64 -5.47 0.23
N ARG A 27 4.34 -5.68 1.52
CA ARG A 27 4.35 -7.01 2.14
C ARG A 27 3.05 -7.77 1.86
N THR A 28 1.91 -7.11 1.95
CA THR A 28 0.58 -7.76 1.83
C THR A 28 -0.09 -7.55 0.48
N LEU A 29 0.42 -6.61 -0.34
CA LEU A 29 -0.23 -6.14 -1.57
C LEU A 29 -1.59 -5.46 -1.32
N ALA A 30 -1.81 -4.98 -0.10
CA ALA A 30 -2.96 -4.17 0.24
C ALA A 30 -2.84 -2.76 -0.38
N ILE A 31 -3.96 -2.23 -0.86
CA ILE A 31 -4.08 -0.86 -1.36
C ILE A 31 -4.99 -0.05 -0.45
N GLN A 32 -4.46 1.04 0.11
CA GLN A 32 -5.24 2.03 0.84
C GLN A 32 -5.32 3.30 0.01
N GLN A 33 -6.53 3.81 -0.22
CA GLN A 33 -6.73 5.11 -0.86
C GLN A 33 -7.31 6.09 0.15
N LEU A 34 -6.58 7.18 0.38
CA LEU A 34 -6.99 8.26 1.27
C LEU A 34 -7.53 9.40 0.42
N SER A 35 -8.79 9.79 0.60
CA SER A 35 -9.46 10.90 -0.10
C SER A 35 -9.14 12.30 0.47
N SER A 36 -8.48 12.33 1.63
CA SER A 36 -7.89 13.50 2.29
C SER A 36 -6.67 13.03 3.06
N ASP A 37 -5.92 13.95 3.67
CA ASP A 37 -4.92 13.57 4.66
C ASP A 37 -5.58 12.73 5.76
N GLY A 38 -4.94 11.62 6.15
CA GLY A 38 -5.55 10.61 7.01
C GLY A 38 -4.55 9.60 7.55
N VAL A 39 -4.99 8.82 8.53
CA VAL A 39 -4.16 7.79 9.16
C VAL A 39 -4.15 6.54 8.30
N LEU A 40 -2.97 6.00 8.04
CA LEU A 40 -2.81 4.71 7.36
C LEU A 40 -3.13 3.55 8.32
N PRO A 41 -3.64 2.40 7.82
CA PRO A 41 -3.82 1.21 8.63
C PRO A 41 -2.53 0.84 9.36
N LEU A 42 -2.65 0.25 10.55
CA LEU A 42 -1.51 -0.08 11.41
C LEU A 42 -0.58 -1.16 10.82
N ASP A 43 -0.99 -1.77 9.71
CA ASP A 43 -0.28 -2.85 9.06
C ASP A 43 1.02 -2.38 8.42
N GLY A 44 2.12 -2.50 9.16
CA GLY A 44 3.48 -2.46 8.62
C GLY A 44 3.86 -1.14 7.92
N THR A 45 4.46 -1.25 6.74
CA THR A 45 4.98 -0.12 5.97
C THR A 45 4.14 0.09 4.72
N TRP A 46 3.88 1.35 4.40
CA TRP A 46 3.15 1.79 3.23
C TRP A 46 4.03 2.68 2.35
N VAL A 47 3.81 2.60 1.03
CA VAL A 47 4.45 3.48 0.05
C VAL A 47 3.39 4.22 -0.78
N ARG A 48 3.58 5.51 -1.03
CA ARG A 48 2.60 6.32 -1.78
C ARG A 48 2.86 6.18 -3.27
N VAL A 49 2.20 5.22 -3.91
CA VAL A 49 2.39 4.92 -5.33
C VAL A 49 1.84 6.02 -6.25
N ASP A 50 0.83 6.77 -5.83
CA ASP A 50 0.23 7.86 -6.60
C ASP A 50 -0.39 8.91 -5.68
N PRO A 51 -0.28 10.23 -5.98
CA PRO A 51 -0.92 11.28 -5.19
C PRO A 51 -2.45 11.33 -5.31
N SER A 52 -3.06 10.66 -6.30
CA SER A 52 -4.50 10.54 -6.48
C SER A 52 -5.10 9.51 -5.52
N ALA A 53 -6.25 9.85 -4.94
CA ALA A 53 -7.06 8.98 -4.09
C ALA A 53 -7.94 7.98 -4.88
N SER A 54 -7.84 7.96 -6.21
CA SER A 54 -8.80 7.24 -7.07
C SER A 54 -8.13 6.45 -8.19
N GLN A 55 -6.85 6.09 -8.02
CA GLN A 55 -6.20 5.24 -8.98
C GLN A 55 -6.83 3.85 -9.07
N THR A 56 -6.86 3.31 -10.28
CA THR A 56 -7.29 1.93 -10.49
C THR A 56 -6.17 0.97 -10.09
N LEU A 57 -6.54 -0.23 -9.64
CA LEU A 57 -5.56 -1.28 -9.31
C LEU A 57 -4.69 -1.67 -10.51
N ALA A 58 -5.21 -1.56 -11.74
CA ALA A 58 -4.45 -1.79 -12.96
C ALA A 58 -3.32 -0.75 -13.15
N ASN A 59 -3.63 0.53 -12.94
CA ASN A 59 -2.63 1.60 -13.05
C ASN A 59 -1.57 1.51 -11.93
N ILE A 60 -1.99 1.12 -10.73
CA ILE A 60 -1.07 0.83 -9.63
C ILE A 60 -0.14 -0.33 -10.01
N ALA A 61 -0.68 -1.41 -10.56
CA ALA A 61 0.11 -2.54 -11.06
C ALA A 61 1.18 -2.09 -12.06
N SER A 62 0.80 -1.27 -13.06
CA SER A 62 1.73 -0.72 -14.05
C SER A 62 2.84 0.10 -13.40
N SER A 63 2.52 0.93 -12.42
CA SER A 63 3.50 1.78 -11.73
C SER A 63 4.48 0.96 -10.89
N VAL A 64 3.99 -0.04 -10.16
CA VAL A 64 4.81 -0.95 -9.36
C VAL A 64 5.71 -1.81 -10.27
N ASN A 65 5.16 -2.35 -11.36
CA ASN A 65 5.90 -3.14 -12.33
C ASN A 65 7.00 -2.34 -13.02
N ALA A 66 6.78 -1.05 -13.31
CA ALA A 66 7.79 -0.18 -13.88
C ALA A 66 8.99 0.03 -12.94
N VAL A 67 8.76 0.01 -11.62
CA VAL A 67 9.84 0.13 -10.62
C VAL A 67 10.51 -1.22 -10.38
N LEU A 68 9.74 -2.29 -10.20
CA LEU A 68 10.27 -3.58 -9.74
C LEU A 68 10.60 -4.59 -10.85
N GLY A 69 10.19 -4.34 -12.09
CA GLY A 69 10.30 -5.31 -13.19
C GLY A 69 9.40 -6.53 -13.01
N THR A 70 8.31 -6.40 -12.26
CA THR A 70 7.35 -7.47 -11.97
C THR A 70 6.23 -7.60 -13.01
N GLY A 71 5.41 -8.65 -12.87
CA GLY A 71 4.23 -8.92 -13.69
C GLY A 71 2.91 -8.83 -12.93
N TYR A 72 2.78 -7.94 -11.95
CA TYR A 72 1.54 -7.77 -11.20
C TYR A 72 0.40 -7.31 -12.11
N SER A 73 -0.81 -7.71 -11.76
CA SER A 73 -2.05 -7.26 -12.39
C SER A 73 -2.98 -6.67 -11.34
N ALA A 74 -4.12 -6.10 -11.75
CA ALA A 74 -5.13 -5.61 -10.81
C ALA A 74 -5.56 -6.69 -9.79
N ALA A 75 -5.61 -7.96 -10.21
CA ALA A 75 -6.00 -9.09 -9.36
C ALA A 75 -4.93 -9.49 -8.32
N SER A 76 -3.72 -8.95 -8.43
CA SER A 76 -2.65 -9.17 -7.46
C SER A 76 -2.84 -8.37 -6.16
N PHE A 77 -3.72 -7.37 -6.18
CA PHE A 77 -3.94 -6.44 -5.08
C PHE A 77 -5.33 -6.61 -4.47
N HIS A 78 -5.47 -6.19 -3.23
CA HIS A 78 -6.77 -6.07 -2.57
C HIS A 78 -6.89 -4.70 -1.89
N THR A 79 -8.08 -4.09 -1.91
CA THR A 79 -8.29 -2.80 -1.26
C THR A 79 -8.53 -2.99 0.23
N GLN A 80 -7.91 -2.14 1.05
CA GLN A 80 -8.17 -2.02 2.49
C GLN A 80 -8.89 -0.69 2.75
N ALA A 81 -9.70 -0.66 3.80
CA ALA A 81 -10.38 0.56 4.24
C ALA A 81 -9.68 1.13 5.47
N ALA A 82 -9.71 2.45 5.64
CA ALA A 82 -9.08 3.15 6.77
C ALA A 82 -9.66 2.74 8.15
N GLY A 83 -10.80 2.05 8.18
CA GLY A 83 -11.41 1.51 9.39
C GLY A 83 -10.70 0.27 9.95
N ASP A 84 -9.72 -0.29 9.23
CA ASP A 84 -8.90 -1.42 9.69
C ASP A 84 -7.78 -0.95 10.66
N LEU A 85 -8.18 -0.18 11.67
CA LEU A 85 -7.33 0.19 12.81
C LEU A 85 -7.28 -0.92 13.87
N SER A 86 -7.95 -2.04 13.63
CA SER A 86 -7.83 -3.23 14.45
C SER A 86 -6.78 -4.12 13.80
N GLY A 87 -5.51 -3.99 14.21
CA GLY A 87 -4.50 -4.95 13.79
C GLY A 87 -4.97 -6.35 14.19
N ASN A 88 -5.42 -7.16 13.23
CA ASN A 88 -5.96 -8.49 13.49
C ASN A 88 -4.84 -9.34 14.12
N PRO A 89 -4.86 -9.58 15.44
CA PRO A 89 -3.86 -10.42 16.06
C PRO A 89 -4.20 -11.86 15.65
N GLY A 90 -3.48 -12.37 14.64
CA GLY A 90 -3.66 -13.73 14.13
C GLY A 90 -3.53 -13.92 12.61
N GLN A 91 -3.46 -12.86 11.80
CA GLN A 91 -3.19 -12.99 10.34
C GLN A 91 -1.70 -12.90 9.98
N ALA A 92 -0.84 -12.64 10.96
CA ALA A 92 0.61 -12.84 10.85
C ALA A 92 1.03 -14.31 11.12
N SER A 93 0.10 -15.26 11.17
CA SER A 93 0.39 -16.68 11.32
C SER A 93 0.72 -17.31 9.97
N ASN A 94 1.91 -16.99 9.45
CA ASN A 94 2.86 -17.91 8.82
C ASN A 94 3.85 -17.10 7.97
N ASP A 95 4.82 -16.50 8.63
CA ASP A 95 6.13 -16.21 8.02
C ASP A 95 7.13 -17.05 8.82
N ALA A 96 7.10 -18.37 8.57
CA ALA A 96 8.06 -19.38 9.00
C ALA A 96 8.19 -20.43 7.89
#